data_AF-A0A1J4KZU7-F1
#
_entry.id   AF-A0A1J4KZU7-F1
#
_cell.length_a   1.000
_cell.length_b   1.000
_cell.length_c   1.000
_cell.angle_alpha   90.00
_cell.angle_beta   90.00
_cell.angle_gamma   90.00
#
_symmetry.space_group_name_H-M   'P 1'
#
loop_
_entity.id
_entity.type
_entity.pdbx_description
1 polymer ?
#
loop_
_entity_poly.entity_id
_entity_poly.type
_entity_poly.pdbx_seq_one_letter_code
_entity_poly.pdbx_strand_id
1 'polypeptide(L)'
;MHGSFIIMSIENLNEVLQEWLNENPDLSKYLSIEVCIYHGDPEKMAMFQGKVEMTRQKQIMQLDRFNKTTLSALEQQNTLTFCIKKPKIDDSREMVKTYRIFKYLSQKIIDIQSKHFKTSKEKIERLLLLIKNPLIPQTVDLEIKEEEFFADILIEPPKLSFLMTKREEIRKIYHKMEKESEKHSNSFTFKVLQKRLKKIIENSVEKMNKKLHYLAEDQNQENFDQVMLNSSFKCKEYVDKFLSHFTELERSSFTPEIKKIADKICHSYKISNSFQTSCAFILFNRFIFAQAFSKSNLYFYPNQNNTLMKYASSIPCSYLDIPSELLGPHDPNDKLVDILGKNEFYLEAARHVWFACLSVNPIDMIYELHEAMVSNEKGALKMLGVEKVPMFAFETTFGLYIGAILLSGAPNFEEVADFLIDFTSSGISSEFEFALTTTKAAINYCESMIENIEKDLANK
;
A
#
# COMPACT_ATOMS: atom_id res chain seq x y z
N MET A 1 -51.07 -40.52 23.83
CA MET A 1 -50.26 -41.51 23.10
C MET A 1 -48.81 -41.05 23.12
N HIS A 2 -47.96 -41.65 23.96
CA HIS A 2 -46.52 -41.41 23.94
C HIS A 2 -45.89 -42.51 23.08
N GLY A 3 -45.61 -42.20 21.81
CA GLY A 3 -44.79 -43.05 20.97
C GLY A 3 -43.33 -42.91 21.39
N SER A 4 -42.67 -44.02 21.67
CA SER A 4 -41.24 -44.07 21.95
C SER A 4 -40.46 -43.68 20.70
N PHE A 5 -39.78 -42.53 20.73
CA PHE A 5 -38.82 -42.14 19.70
C PHE A 5 -37.50 -42.89 19.97
N ILE A 6 -37.13 -43.81 19.09
CA ILE A 6 -35.81 -44.45 19.13
C ILE A 6 -34.85 -43.55 18.34
N ILE A 7 -33.84 -42.99 19.02
CA ILE A 7 -32.71 -42.34 18.36
C ILE A 7 -31.91 -43.45 17.68
N MET A 8 -32.09 -43.65 16.38
CA MET A 8 -31.26 -44.59 15.62
C MET A 8 -29.83 -44.07 15.52
N SER A 9 -28.85 -44.97 15.50
CA SER A 9 -27.47 -44.63 15.16
C SER A 9 -27.40 -44.09 13.72
N ILE A 10 -26.49 -43.13 13.51
CA ILE A 10 -26.23 -42.44 12.23
C ILE A 10 -26.05 -43.42 11.05
N GLU A 11 -25.64 -44.66 11.32
CA GLU A 11 -25.37 -45.73 10.34
C GLU A 11 -26.58 -46.12 9.48
N ASN A 12 -27.81 -45.84 9.90
CA ASN A 12 -29.03 -46.14 9.13
C ASN A 12 -29.58 -44.97 8.31
N LEU A 13 -28.84 -43.85 8.20
CA LEU A 13 -29.23 -42.71 7.36
C LEU A 13 -29.00 -43.02 5.88
N ASN A 14 -29.82 -42.40 5.02
CA ASN A 14 -29.63 -42.45 3.57
C ASN A 14 -28.22 -41.93 3.19
N GLU A 15 -27.52 -42.65 2.29
CA GLU A 15 -26.15 -42.34 1.86
C GLU A 15 -25.98 -40.89 1.39
N VAL A 16 -26.96 -40.35 0.65
CA VAL A 16 -26.97 -38.96 0.16
C VAL A 16 -27.00 -37.95 1.31
N LEU A 17 -27.75 -38.25 2.38
CA LEU A 17 -27.82 -37.37 3.55
C LEU A 17 -26.53 -37.45 4.38
N GLN A 18 -25.95 -38.64 4.53
CA GLN A 18 -24.66 -38.81 5.21
C GLN A 18 -23.53 -38.07 4.47
N GLU A 19 -23.45 -38.23 3.15
CA GLU A 19 -22.49 -37.52 2.30
C GLU A 19 -22.63 -36.01 2.46
N TRP A 20 -23.86 -35.48 2.36
CA TRP A 20 -24.11 -34.05 2.52
C TRP A 20 -23.70 -33.54 3.91
N LEU A 21 -24.02 -34.29 4.97
CA LEU A 21 -23.65 -33.92 6.36
C LEU A 21 -22.14 -33.87 6.55
N ASN A 22 -21.41 -34.79 5.92
CA ASN A 22 -19.94 -34.84 5.95
C ASN A 22 -19.32 -33.66 5.18
N GLU A 23 -19.93 -33.27 4.06
CA GLU A 23 -19.48 -32.12 3.26
C GLU A 23 -19.83 -30.76 3.88
N ASN A 24 -20.85 -30.70 4.73
CA ASN A 24 -21.37 -29.46 5.30
C ASN A 24 -21.43 -29.48 6.85
N PRO A 25 -20.29 -29.73 7.53
CA PRO A 25 -20.26 -29.85 8.98
C PRO A 25 -20.62 -28.56 9.71
N ASP A 26 -20.49 -27.39 9.07
CA ASP A 26 -20.88 -26.11 9.63
C ASP A 26 -22.39 -25.87 9.60
N LEU A 27 -23.14 -26.57 8.74
CA LEU A 27 -24.59 -26.50 8.64
C LEU A 27 -25.30 -27.61 9.44
N SER A 28 -24.65 -28.76 9.64
CA SER A 28 -25.24 -29.91 10.33
C SER A 28 -25.69 -29.61 11.76
N LYS A 29 -25.02 -28.69 12.46
CA LYS A 29 -25.41 -28.24 13.82
C LYS A 29 -26.80 -27.59 13.91
N TYR A 30 -27.34 -27.12 12.78
CA TYR A 30 -28.68 -26.52 12.69
C TYR A 30 -29.76 -27.53 12.29
N LEU A 31 -29.40 -28.79 12.04
CA LEU A 31 -30.35 -29.81 11.60
C LEU A 31 -30.78 -30.67 12.79
N SER A 32 -32.09 -30.86 12.92
CA SER A 32 -32.72 -31.92 13.69
C SER A 32 -33.25 -32.95 12.71
N ILE A 33 -32.89 -34.21 12.90
CA ILE A 33 -33.21 -35.29 11.97
C ILE A 33 -34.07 -36.32 12.72
N GLU A 34 -35.31 -36.49 12.29
CA GLU A 34 -36.20 -37.54 12.81
C GLU A 34 -36.43 -38.60 11.74
N VAL A 35 -36.27 -39.89 12.09
CA VAL A 35 -36.52 -41.00 11.18
C VAL A 35 -37.74 -41.78 11.64
N CYS A 36 -38.69 -41.97 10.74
CA CYS A 36 -39.89 -42.77 10.97
C CYS A 36 -39.56 -44.27 10.95
N ILE A 37 -39.93 -44.96 12.03
CA ILE A 37 -39.71 -46.41 12.23
C ILE A 37 -41.06 -47.17 12.27
N TYR A 38 -42.15 -46.57 11.78
CA TYR A 38 -43.46 -47.23 11.77
C TYR A 38 -43.51 -48.34 10.72
N HIS A 39 -43.03 -49.53 11.09
CA HIS A 39 -43.19 -50.73 10.28
C HIS A 39 -44.61 -51.28 10.47
N GLY A 40 -45.49 -51.06 9.48
CA GLY A 40 -46.76 -51.80 9.35
C GLY A 40 -48.06 -51.04 9.66
N ASP A 41 -48.02 -49.73 9.92
CA ASP A 41 -49.22 -48.89 10.10
C ASP A 41 -49.31 -47.83 8.98
N PRO A 42 -50.06 -48.09 7.89
CA PRO A 42 -50.17 -47.19 6.74
C PRO A 42 -50.71 -45.81 7.10
N GLU A 43 -51.62 -45.71 8.08
CA GLU A 43 -52.21 -44.43 8.49
C GLU A 43 -51.19 -43.56 9.22
N LYS A 44 -50.42 -44.14 10.14
CA LYS A 44 -49.34 -43.41 10.83
C LYS A 44 -48.23 -42.98 9.87
N MET A 45 -47.89 -43.83 8.89
CA MET A 45 -46.92 -43.47 7.86
C MET A 45 -47.42 -42.30 7.01
N ALA A 46 -48.69 -42.33 6.55
CA ALA A 46 -49.28 -41.24 5.78
C ALA A 46 -49.34 -39.92 6.58
N MET A 47 -49.69 -39.98 7.87
CA MET A 47 -49.66 -38.81 8.75
C MET A 47 -48.25 -38.23 8.91
N PHE A 48 -47.24 -39.09 9.07
CA PHE A 48 -45.84 -38.66 9.15
C PHE A 48 -45.38 -38.01 7.85
N GLN A 49 -45.63 -38.64 6.69
CA GLN A 49 -45.29 -38.08 5.38
C GLN A 49 -45.95 -36.71 5.15
N GLY A 50 -47.21 -36.56 5.56
CA GLY A 50 -47.91 -35.27 5.52
C GLY A 50 -47.26 -34.20 6.41
N LYS A 51 -46.85 -34.56 7.63
CA LYS A 51 -46.09 -33.67 8.54
C LYS A 51 -44.77 -33.25 7.88
N VAL A 52 -43.99 -34.20 7.37
CA VAL A 52 -42.69 -33.95 6.72
C VAL A 52 -42.85 -32.97 5.56
N GLU A 53 -43.81 -33.20 4.66
CA GLU A 53 -44.02 -32.30 3.52
C GLU A 53 -44.41 -30.89 3.96
N MET A 54 -45.31 -30.76 4.95
CA MET A 54 -45.69 -29.46 5.51
C MET A 54 -44.51 -28.72 6.15
N THR A 55 -43.66 -29.42 6.91
CA THR A 55 -42.43 -28.87 7.50
C THR A 55 -41.46 -28.39 6.41
N ARG A 56 -41.22 -29.21 5.38
CA ARG A 56 -40.33 -28.88 4.25
C ARG A 56 -40.82 -27.64 3.50
N GLN A 57 -42.10 -27.57 3.14
CA GLN A 57 -42.67 -26.41 2.44
C GLN A 57 -42.57 -25.13 3.28
N LYS A 58 -42.85 -25.23 4.58
CA LYS A 58 -42.73 -24.10 5.51
C LYS A 58 -41.29 -23.56 5.55
N GLN A 59 -40.31 -24.43 5.71
CA GLN A 59 -38.89 -24.06 5.77
C GLN A 59 -38.36 -23.53 4.44
N ILE A 60 -38.74 -24.13 3.31
CA ILE A 60 -38.40 -23.60 1.97
C ILE A 60 -38.88 -22.16 1.87
N MET A 61 -40.13 -21.89 2.24
CA MET A 61 -40.70 -20.54 2.16
C MET A 61 -39.98 -19.56 3.09
N GLN A 62 -39.61 -19.98 4.31
CA GLN A 62 -38.90 -19.13 5.27
C GLN A 62 -37.47 -18.82 4.83
N LEU A 63 -36.72 -19.82 4.36
CA LEU A 63 -35.38 -19.66 3.79
C LEU A 63 -35.39 -18.77 2.53
N ASP A 64 -36.31 -19.03 1.59
CA ASP A 64 -36.45 -18.23 0.36
C ASP A 64 -36.83 -16.78 0.70
N ARG A 65 -37.75 -16.58 1.65
CA ARG A 65 -38.13 -15.24 2.11
C ARG A 65 -36.93 -14.53 2.72
N PHE A 66 -36.22 -15.17 3.65
CA PHE A 66 -35.06 -14.56 4.31
C PHE A 66 -33.98 -14.15 3.30
N ASN A 67 -33.68 -15.01 2.32
CA ASN A 67 -32.71 -14.72 1.26
C ASN A 67 -33.13 -13.52 0.40
N LYS A 68 -34.38 -13.54 -0.09
CA LYS A 68 -34.90 -12.51 -1.02
C LYS A 68 -35.19 -11.18 -0.34
N THR A 69 -35.58 -11.17 0.93
CA THR A 69 -35.92 -9.93 1.63
C THR A 69 -34.77 -9.42 2.48
N THR A 70 -34.31 -10.21 3.45
CA THR A 70 -33.41 -9.73 4.50
C THR A 70 -32.00 -9.57 3.98
N LEU A 71 -31.41 -10.62 3.38
CA LEU A 71 -30.04 -10.54 2.86
C LEU A 71 -29.93 -9.58 1.68
N SER A 72 -30.92 -9.57 0.78
CA SER A 72 -30.91 -8.67 -0.37
C SER A 72 -31.07 -7.19 0.04
N ALA A 73 -31.88 -6.89 1.07
CA ALA A 73 -31.98 -5.54 1.60
C ALA A 73 -30.67 -5.08 2.28
N LEU A 74 -30.02 -5.96 3.04
CA LEU A 74 -28.73 -5.66 3.68
C LEU A 74 -27.61 -5.43 2.66
N GLU A 75 -27.59 -6.22 1.58
CA GLU A 75 -26.65 -6.03 0.47
C GLU A 75 -26.85 -4.67 -0.23
N GLN A 76 -28.10 -4.27 -0.47
CA GLN A 76 -28.42 -2.96 -1.03
C GLN A 76 -28.00 -1.81 -0.08
N GLN A 77 -28.21 -1.95 1.23
CA GLN A 77 -27.79 -0.94 2.20
C GLN A 77 -26.27 -0.72 2.20
N ASN A 78 -25.48 -1.78 1.95
CA ASN A 78 -24.02 -1.64 1.85
C ASN A 78 -23.55 -0.88 0.60
N THR A 79 -24.40 -0.76 -0.42
CA THR A 79 -24.08 0.02 -1.63
C THR A 79 -24.42 1.51 -1.49
N LEU A 80 -25.15 1.92 -0.46
CA LEU A 80 -25.44 3.34 -0.21
C LEU A 80 -24.17 4.06 0.25
N THR A 81 -23.65 4.88 -0.66
CA THR A 81 -22.37 5.58 -0.63
C THR A 81 -22.09 6.37 0.65
N PHE A 82 -20.95 6.08 1.27
CA PHE A 82 -20.35 6.91 2.31
C PHE A 82 -19.75 8.19 1.69
N CYS A 83 -20.51 9.28 1.71
CA CYS A 83 -20.08 10.55 1.11
C CYS A 83 -19.33 11.44 2.12
N ILE A 84 -18.01 11.41 2.07
CA ILE A 84 -17.19 12.56 2.46
C ILE A 84 -16.85 13.34 1.19
N LYS A 85 -16.95 14.68 1.23
CA LYS A 85 -16.56 15.53 0.11
C LYS A 85 -15.09 15.27 -0.22
N LYS A 86 -14.78 15.04 -1.50
CA LYS A 86 -13.39 14.92 -1.95
C LYS A 86 -12.66 16.23 -1.61
N PRO A 87 -11.47 16.17 -0.99
CA PRO A 87 -10.68 17.37 -0.73
C PRO A 87 -10.38 18.09 -2.04
N LYS A 88 -10.34 19.41 -1.98
CA LYS A 88 -9.94 20.27 -3.09
C LYS A 88 -8.44 20.16 -3.34
N ILE A 89 -7.99 20.65 -4.50
CA ILE A 89 -6.58 20.60 -4.91
C ILE A 89 -5.69 21.42 -3.94
N ASP A 90 -6.27 22.45 -3.32
CA ASP A 90 -5.63 23.34 -2.36
C ASP A 90 -5.69 22.87 -0.89
N ASP A 91 -6.33 21.74 -0.59
CA ASP A 91 -6.34 21.18 0.76
C ASP A 91 -4.99 20.55 1.13
N SER A 92 -4.70 20.45 2.44
CA SER A 92 -3.41 19.95 2.94
C SER A 92 -3.15 18.49 2.55
N ARG A 93 -1.87 18.11 2.38
CA ARG A 93 -1.45 16.72 2.12
C ARG A 93 -2.05 15.74 3.12
N GLU A 94 -2.04 16.10 4.40
CA GLU A 94 -2.60 15.26 5.46
C GLU A 94 -4.12 15.08 5.34
N MET A 95 -4.85 16.10 4.85
CA MET A 95 -6.29 15.97 4.57
C MET A 95 -6.54 15.03 3.39
N VAL A 96 -5.72 15.11 2.33
CA VAL A 96 -5.76 14.18 1.20
C VAL A 96 -5.43 12.75 1.64
N LYS A 97 -4.42 12.57 2.48
CA LYS A 97 -4.04 11.27 3.05
C LYS A 97 -5.15 10.70 3.93
N THR A 98 -5.72 11.50 4.83
CA THR A 98 -6.85 11.13 5.70
C THR A 98 -8.06 10.72 4.86
N TYR A 99 -8.38 11.46 3.79
CA TYR A 99 -9.43 11.09 2.84
C TYR A 99 -9.15 9.75 2.15
N ARG A 100 -7.92 9.51 1.70
CA ARG A 100 -7.52 8.23 1.08
C ARG A 100 -7.65 7.07 2.05
N ILE A 101 -7.22 7.24 3.30
CA ILE A 101 -7.39 6.23 4.37
C ILE A 101 -8.88 5.96 4.60
N PHE A 102 -9.70 7.01 4.71
CA PHE A 102 -11.15 6.87 4.86
C PHE A 102 -11.76 6.07 3.71
N LYS A 103 -11.39 6.40 2.45
CA LYS A 103 -11.87 5.71 1.26
C LYS A 103 -11.43 4.25 1.25
N TYR A 104 -10.18 3.97 1.58
CA TYR A 104 -9.65 2.61 1.67
C TYR A 104 -10.40 1.79 2.73
N LEU A 105 -10.58 2.32 3.95
CA LEU A 105 -11.33 1.65 5.02
C LEU A 105 -12.78 1.39 4.60
N SER A 106 -13.41 2.37 3.96
CA SER A 106 -14.79 2.24 3.46
C SER A 106 -14.92 1.15 2.41
N GLN A 107 -13.99 1.09 1.45
CA GLN A 107 -13.97 0.01 0.45
C GLN A 107 -13.73 -1.35 1.12
N LYS A 108 -12.78 -1.43 2.05
CA LYS A 108 -12.46 -2.68 2.73
C LYS A 108 -13.64 -3.23 3.55
N ILE A 109 -14.41 -2.36 4.18
CA ILE A 109 -15.66 -2.69 4.87
C ILE A 109 -16.67 -3.29 3.88
N ILE A 110 -16.89 -2.63 2.75
CA ILE A 110 -17.80 -3.10 1.70
C ILE A 110 -17.37 -4.47 1.17
N ASP A 111 -16.08 -4.67 0.90
CA ASP A 111 -15.54 -5.93 0.39
C ASP A 111 -15.78 -7.09 1.39
N ILE A 112 -15.53 -6.83 2.68
CA ILE A 112 -15.72 -7.83 3.76
C ILE A 112 -17.20 -8.17 3.90
N GLN A 113 -18.08 -7.18 3.93
CA GLN A 113 -19.52 -7.42 4.06
C GLN A 113 -20.09 -8.12 2.82
N SER A 114 -19.66 -7.74 1.62
CA SER A 114 -20.09 -8.39 0.37
C SER A 114 -19.68 -9.85 0.35
N LYS A 115 -18.44 -10.15 0.77
CA LYS A 115 -17.96 -11.53 0.93
C LYS A 115 -18.79 -12.30 1.96
N HIS A 116 -19.07 -11.69 3.12
CA HIS A 116 -19.86 -12.30 4.17
C HIS A 116 -21.28 -12.63 3.69
N PHE A 117 -21.98 -11.69 3.05
CA PHE A 117 -23.32 -11.94 2.51
C PHE A 117 -23.34 -12.98 1.40
N LYS A 118 -22.32 -13.01 0.54
CA LYS A 118 -22.17 -14.08 -0.45
C LYS A 118 -22.07 -15.45 0.24
N THR A 119 -21.23 -15.59 1.26
CA THR A 119 -21.14 -16.83 2.05
C THR A 119 -22.47 -17.18 2.71
N SER A 120 -23.19 -16.20 3.29
CA SER A 120 -24.50 -16.45 3.91
C SER A 120 -25.57 -16.91 2.89
N LYS A 121 -25.59 -16.35 1.68
CA LYS A 121 -26.47 -16.81 0.59
C LYS A 121 -26.14 -18.24 0.16
N GLU A 122 -24.87 -18.55 -0.05
CA GLU A 122 -24.41 -19.90 -0.41
C GLU A 122 -24.86 -20.94 0.64
N LYS A 123 -24.79 -20.60 1.94
CA LYS A 123 -25.28 -21.46 3.02
C LYS A 123 -26.79 -21.72 2.94
N ILE A 124 -27.59 -20.68 2.69
CA ILE A 124 -29.04 -20.82 2.51
C ILE A 124 -29.35 -21.69 1.29
N GLU A 125 -28.65 -21.47 0.17
CA GLU A 125 -28.84 -22.24 -1.06
C GLU A 125 -28.54 -23.72 -0.86
N ARG A 126 -27.48 -24.06 -0.11
CA ARG A 126 -27.16 -25.46 0.25
C ARG A 126 -28.26 -26.11 1.09
N LEU A 127 -28.82 -25.40 2.08
CA LEU A 127 -29.96 -25.90 2.87
C LEU A 127 -31.22 -26.08 2.02
N LEU A 128 -31.50 -25.13 1.12
CA LEU A 128 -32.61 -25.24 0.18
C LEU A 128 -32.45 -26.43 -0.76
N LEU A 129 -31.24 -26.68 -1.27
CA LEU A 129 -30.93 -27.84 -2.11
C LEU A 129 -31.13 -29.15 -1.34
N LEU A 130 -30.70 -29.21 -0.07
CA LEU A 130 -30.91 -30.37 0.79
C LEU A 130 -32.42 -30.65 0.96
N ILE A 131 -33.20 -29.66 1.40
CA ILE A 131 -34.65 -29.86 1.68
C ILE A 131 -35.41 -30.25 0.40
N LYS A 132 -35.02 -29.71 -0.76
CA LYS A 132 -35.65 -29.99 -2.06
C LYS A 132 -35.17 -31.29 -2.70
N ASN A 133 -34.18 -31.99 -2.13
CA ASN A 133 -33.59 -33.16 -2.75
C ASN A 133 -34.59 -34.36 -2.72
N PRO A 134 -35.03 -34.86 -3.88
CA PRO A 134 -36.01 -35.95 -3.95
C PRO A 134 -35.44 -37.30 -3.48
N LEU A 135 -34.12 -37.43 -3.37
CA LEU A 135 -33.47 -38.66 -2.91
C LEU A 135 -33.55 -38.84 -1.38
N ILE A 136 -33.93 -37.79 -0.64
CA ILE A 136 -34.14 -37.87 0.80
C ILE A 136 -35.50 -38.55 1.04
N PRO A 137 -35.52 -39.75 1.67
CA PRO A 137 -36.74 -40.51 1.86
C PRO A 137 -37.79 -39.71 2.62
N GLN A 138 -39.07 -39.91 2.30
CA GLN A 138 -40.18 -39.31 3.06
C GLN A 138 -40.32 -39.89 4.48
N THR A 139 -39.55 -40.93 4.80
CA THR A 139 -39.39 -41.46 6.16
C THR A 139 -38.42 -40.63 7.02
N VAL A 140 -37.80 -39.57 6.47
CA VAL A 140 -36.88 -38.68 7.18
C VAL A 140 -37.48 -37.26 7.24
N ASP A 141 -37.76 -36.79 8.45
CA ASP A 141 -38.08 -35.40 8.76
C ASP A 141 -36.77 -34.63 9.00
N LEU A 142 -36.59 -33.54 8.28
CA LEU A 142 -35.45 -32.64 8.44
C LEU A 142 -36.00 -31.33 8.96
N GLU A 143 -35.65 -31.00 10.20
CA GLU A 143 -36.03 -29.74 10.80
C GLU A 143 -34.82 -28.82 10.98
N ILE A 144 -34.85 -27.64 10.35
CA ILE A 144 -33.85 -26.60 10.54
C ILE A 144 -34.20 -25.79 11.79
N LYS A 145 -33.23 -25.61 12.68
CA LYS A 145 -33.27 -24.65 13.78
C LYS A 145 -33.09 -23.23 13.24
N GLU A 146 -34.15 -22.72 12.60
CA GLU A 146 -34.13 -21.47 11.84
C GLU A 146 -33.65 -20.27 12.64
N GLU A 147 -34.07 -20.14 13.89
CA GLU A 147 -33.68 -19.00 14.74
C GLU A 147 -32.17 -18.98 15.00
N GLU A 148 -31.58 -20.13 15.33
CA GLU A 148 -30.13 -20.28 15.55
C GLU A 148 -29.36 -20.05 14.25
N PHE A 149 -29.86 -20.58 13.13
CA PHE A 149 -29.23 -20.43 11.82
C PHE A 149 -29.28 -18.96 11.34
N PHE A 150 -30.44 -18.32 11.40
CA PHE A 150 -30.61 -16.92 11.00
C PHE A 150 -29.82 -15.97 11.90
N ALA A 151 -29.73 -16.25 13.20
CA ALA A 151 -28.87 -15.49 14.09
C ALA A 151 -27.40 -15.60 13.65
N ASP A 152 -26.88 -16.81 13.42
CA ASP A 152 -25.48 -17.03 13.05
C ASP A 152 -25.06 -16.36 11.74
N ILE A 153 -25.88 -16.49 10.69
CA ILE A 153 -25.57 -15.91 9.37
C ILE A 153 -25.67 -14.38 9.32
N LEU A 154 -26.26 -13.76 10.35
CA LEU A 154 -26.33 -12.31 10.55
C LEU A 154 -25.21 -11.79 11.48
N ILE A 155 -24.44 -12.66 12.13
CA ILE A 155 -23.31 -12.23 12.96
C ILE A 155 -22.25 -11.61 12.07
N GLU A 156 -22.02 -10.32 12.26
CA GLU A 156 -20.97 -9.60 11.55
C GLU A 156 -19.58 -10.18 11.86
N PRO A 157 -18.68 -10.27 10.86
CA PRO A 157 -17.30 -10.68 11.10
C PRO A 157 -16.63 -9.78 12.16
N PRO A 158 -15.88 -10.31 13.15
CA PRO A 158 -15.26 -9.49 14.20
C PRO A 158 -14.35 -8.38 13.69
N LYS A 159 -13.72 -8.59 12.52
CA LYS A 159 -12.89 -7.59 11.85
C LYS A 159 -13.69 -6.36 11.39
N LEU A 160 -14.98 -6.52 11.12
CA LEU A 160 -15.84 -5.47 10.60
C LEU A 160 -16.08 -4.37 11.63
N SER A 161 -16.38 -4.75 12.87
CA SER A 161 -16.62 -3.78 13.96
C SER A 161 -15.39 -2.91 14.21
N PHE A 162 -14.19 -3.51 14.28
CA PHE A 162 -12.93 -2.78 14.39
C PHE A 162 -12.72 -1.77 13.25
N LEU A 163 -12.95 -2.20 12.00
CA LEU A 163 -12.79 -1.32 10.84
C LEU A 163 -13.82 -0.19 10.83
N MET A 164 -15.07 -0.45 11.24
CA MET A 164 -16.10 0.58 11.36
C MET A 164 -15.73 1.63 12.41
N THR A 165 -15.23 1.22 13.58
CA THR A 165 -14.72 2.14 14.60
C THR A 165 -13.58 2.99 14.07
N LYS A 166 -12.58 2.36 13.43
CA LYS A 166 -11.44 3.08 12.82
C LYS A 166 -11.87 4.06 11.75
N ARG A 167 -12.80 3.67 10.87
CA ARG A 167 -13.36 4.55 9.85
C ARG A 167 -14.00 5.80 10.47
N GLU A 168 -14.76 5.64 11.55
CA GLU A 168 -15.44 6.75 12.23
C GLU A 168 -14.45 7.69 12.94
N GLU A 169 -13.38 7.17 13.53
CA GLU A 169 -12.27 7.98 14.04
C GLU A 169 -11.66 8.85 12.93
N ILE A 170 -11.31 8.25 11.80
CA ILE A 170 -10.73 8.96 10.65
C ILE A 170 -11.70 10.00 10.08
N ARG A 171 -13.00 9.69 10.02
CA ARG A 171 -14.04 10.64 9.60
C ARG A 171 -14.08 11.88 10.49
N LYS A 172 -14.01 11.71 11.81
CA LYS A 172 -13.99 12.83 12.76
C LYS A 172 -12.75 13.71 12.59
N ILE A 173 -11.58 13.08 12.36
CA ILE A 173 -10.34 13.80 12.05
C ILE A 173 -10.53 14.62 10.77
N TYR A 174 -11.03 14.00 9.69
CA TYR A 174 -11.27 14.67 8.43
C TYR A 174 -12.18 15.89 8.57
N HIS A 175 -13.33 15.75 9.25
CA HIS A 175 -14.26 16.87 9.44
C HIS A 175 -13.67 17.99 10.31
N LYS A 176 -12.78 17.68 11.25
CA LYS A 176 -12.04 18.71 12.00
C LYS A 176 -11.12 19.50 11.06
N MET A 177 -10.37 18.81 10.22
CA MET A 177 -9.48 19.43 9.23
C MET A 177 -10.24 20.27 8.21
N GLU A 178 -11.39 19.78 7.72
CA GLU A 178 -12.28 20.50 6.81
C GLU A 178 -12.75 21.83 7.43
N LYS A 179 -13.23 21.79 8.68
CA LYS A 179 -13.65 23.00 9.42
C LYS A 179 -12.49 23.97 9.68
N GLU A 180 -11.30 23.45 9.94
CA GLU A 180 -10.10 24.28 10.11
C GLU A 180 -9.70 24.94 8.79
N SER A 181 -9.70 24.18 7.68
CA SER A 181 -9.44 24.69 6.33
C SER A 181 -10.40 25.84 5.99
N GLU A 182 -11.70 25.67 6.23
CA GLU A 182 -12.72 26.71 6.00
C GLU A 182 -12.47 27.98 6.83
N LYS A 183 -12.07 27.85 8.09
CA LYS A 183 -11.72 29.01 8.95
C LYS A 183 -10.48 29.75 8.43
N HIS A 184 -9.51 29.01 7.90
CA HIS A 184 -8.23 29.54 7.43
C HIS A 184 -8.29 30.08 5.99
N SER A 185 -9.29 29.67 5.20
CA SER A 185 -9.52 30.17 3.84
C SER A 185 -10.00 31.62 3.81
N ASN A 186 -10.44 32.18 4.94
CA ASN A 186 -10.83 33.58 5.06
C ASN A 186 -9.63 34.47 5.47
N SER A 187 -9.00 35.08 4.47
CA SER A 187 -8.16 36.30 4.55
C SER A 187 -6.82 36.19 5.29
N PHE A 188 -5.90 35.39 4.75
CA PHE A 188 -4.48 35.63 5.02
C PHE A 188 -3.98 36.78 4.15
N THR A 189 -3.68 37.94 4.77
CA THR A 189 -2.98 39.01 4.06
C THR A 189 -1.56 38.58 3.68
N PHE A 190 -1.00 39.16 2.62
CA PHE A 190 0.38 38.91 2.18
C PHE A 190 1.40 39.05 3.34
N LYS A 191 1.21 40.02 4.24
CA LYS A 191 2.09 40.22 5.41
C LYS A 191 2.07 39.03 6.36
N VAL A 192 0.91 38.41 6.58
CA VAL A 192 0.78 37.23 7.44
C VAL A 192 1.45 36.02 6.80
N LEU A 193 1.24 35.80 5.49
CA LEU A 193 1.92 34.75 4.74
C LEU A 193 3.44 34.94 4.76
N GLN A 194 3.92 36.17 4.60
CA GLN A 194 5.35 36.47 4.67
C GLN A 194 5.95 36.14 6.04
N LYS A 195 5.28 36.54 7.13
CA LYS A 195 5.74 36.20 8.49
C LYS A 195 5.73 34.68 8.72
N ARG A 196 4.71 33.98 8.23
CA ARG A 196 4.59 32.53 8.35
C ARG A 196 5.71 31.82 7.57
N LEU A 197 5.93 32.20 6.32
CA LEU A 197 6.99 31.63 5.48
C LEU A 197 8.38 31.80 6.10
N LYS A 198 8.68 33.00 6.62
CA LYS A 198 9.96 33.25 7.31
C LYS A 198 10.14 32.34 8.51
N LYS A 199 9.12 32.21 9.37
CA LYS A 199 9.16 31.33 10.53
C LYS A 199 9.37 29.86 10.15
N ILE A 200 8.70 29.39 9.10
CA ILE A 200 8.88 28.02 8.57
C ILE A 200 10.34 27.80 8.16
N ILE A 201 10.91 28.74 7.41
CA ILE A 201 12.30 28.65 6.92
C ILE A 201 13.30 28.72 8.08
N GLU A 202 13.11 29.65 9.03
CA GLU A 202 13.96 29.78 10.22
C GLU A 202 13.98 28.47 11.04
N ASN A 203 12.80 27.89 11.32
CA ASN A 203 12.69 26.60 11.99
C ASN A 203 13.33 25.45 11.20
N SER A 204 13.30 25.52 9.86
CA SER A 204 13.90 24.50 9.00
C SER A 204 15.42 24.56 9.01
N VAL A 205 16.00 25.78 9.02
CA VAL A 205 17.45 25.98 9.09
C VAL A 205 18.05 25.37 10.37
N GLU A 206 17.32 25.40 11.49
CA GLU A 206 17.76 24.79 12.76
C GLU A 206 17.93 23.27 12.66
N LYS A 207 17.15 22.61 11.79
CA LYS A 207 17.15 21.14 11.60
C LYS A 207 17.97 20.67 10.42
N MET A 208 18.48 21.60 9.62
CA MET A 208 19.19 21.31 8.38
C MET A 208 20.53 20.62 8.66
N ASN A 209 20.83 19.55 7.92
CA ASN A 209 22.18 19.03 7.82
C ASN A 209 23.03 20.02 7.01
N LYS A 210 23.80 20.84 7.73
CA LYS A 210 24.62 21.91 7.14
C LYS A 210 25.74 21.41 6.24
N LYS A 211 26.23 20.17 6.45
CA LYS A 211 27.27 19.57 5.62
C LYS A 211 26.70 19.22 4.23
N LEU A 212 25.57 18.52 4.23
CA LEU A 212 24.93 18.08 2.98
C LEU A 212 24.07 19.17 2.32
N HIS A 213 23.86 20.29 3.00
CA HIS A 213 22.83 21.26 2.64
C HIS A 213 21.46 20.60 2.42
N TYR A 214 21.10 19.64 3.28
CA TYR A 214 19.86 18.87 3.21
C TYR A 214 18.96 19.09 4.42
N LEU A 215 17.64 18.97 4.21
CA LEU A 215 16.62 19.10 5.24
C LEU A 215 15.65 17.93 5.10
N ALA A 216 15.59 17.00 6.06
CA ALA A 216 14.59 15.93 6.06
C ALA A 216 13.15 16.48 6.07
N GLU A 217 12.20 15.77 5.47
CA GLU A 217 10.80 16.18 5.48
C GLU A 217 10.23 16.17 6.91
N ASP A 218 9.52 17.23 7.28
CA ASP A 218 8.87 17.35 8.58
C ASP A 218 7.59 18.23 8.49
N GLN A 219 7.00 18.55 9.64
CA GLN A 219 5.81 19.39 9.73
C GLN A 219 5.97 20.79 9.08
N ASN A 220 7.19 21.29 8.91
CA ASN A 220 7.43 22.55 8.21
C ASN A 220 7.14 22.44 6.71
N GLN A 221 7.30 21.26 6.09
CA GLN A 221 6.90 21.04 4.69
C GLN A 221 5.39 21.22 4.52
N GLU A 222 4.57 20.65 5.39
CA GLU A 222 3.12 20.81 5.30
C GLU A 222 2.68 22.27 5.51
N ASN A 223 3.33 22.95 6.46
CA ASN A 223 3.09 24.37 6.68
C ASN A 223 3.50 25.22 5.48
N PHE A 224 4.59 24.85 4.81
CA PHE A 224 5.06 25.49 3.59
C PHE A 224 4.05 25.30 2.45
N ASP A 225 3.58 24.08 2.24
CA ASP A 225 2.59 23.74 1.21
C ASP A 225 1.31 24.57 1.38
N GLN A 226 0.82 24.73 2.62
CA GLN A 226 -0.34 25.59 2.91
C GLN A 226 -0.12 27.06 2.53
N VAL A 227 1.11 27.57 2.69
CA VAL A 227 1.45 28.93 2.26
C VAL A 227 1.44 29.03 0.73
N MET A 228 1.98 28.02 0.04
CA MET A 228 2.06 27.98 -1.44
C MET A 228 0.70 27.81 -2.11
N LEU A 229 -0.21 27.07 -1.49
CA LEU A 229 -1.58 26.84 -1.99
C LEU A 229 -2.51 28.02 -1.76
N ASN A 230 -2.15 28.95 -0.87
CA ASN A 230 -2.98 30.11 -0.57
C ASN A 230 -3.15 31.04 -1.78
N SER A 231 -4.38 31.46 -2.08
CA SER A 231 -4.69 32.35 -3.20
C SER A 231 -4.05 33.74 -3.10
N SER A 232 -3.70 34.19 -1.88
CA SER A 232 -2.99 35.45 -1.64
C SER A 232 -1.46 35.32 -1.70
N PHE A 233 -0.94 34.15 -2.08
CA PHE A 233 0.49 33.95 -2.28
C PHE A 233 0.99 34.78 -3.48
N LYS A 234 1.96 35.67 -3.24
CA LYS A 234 2.37 36.68 -4.24
C LYS A 234 2.94 36.08 -5.52
N CYS A 235 3.54 34.90 -5.45
CA CYS A 235 4.13 34.22 -6.60
C CYS A 235 3.23 33.11 -7.16
N LYS A 236 1.94 33.08 -6.78
CA LYS A 236 0.98 32.03 -7.17
C LYS A 236 0.84 31.90 -8.68
N GLU A 237 0.75 33.01 -9.39
CA GLU A 237 0.63 33.01 -10.86
C GLU A 237 1.83 32.31 -11.54
N TYR A 238 3.06 32.52 -11.06
CA TYR A 238 4.24 31.85 -11.61
C TYR A 238 4.19 30.33 -11.38
N VAL A 239 3.78 29.91 -10.19
CA VAL A 239 3.62 28.50 -9.81
C VAL A 239 2.54 27.85 -10.67
N ASP A 240 1.37 28.48 -10.77
CA ASP A 240 0.23 27.92 -11.49
C ASP A 240 0.52 27.84 -13.00
N LYS A 241 1.16 28.88 -13.57
CA LYS A 241 1.60 28.90 -14.97
C LYS A 241 2.63 27.81 -15.25
N PHE A 242 3.58 27.58 -14.35
CA PHE A 242 4.55 26.49 -14.50
C PHE A 242 3.84 25.13 -14.46
N LEU A 243 3.01 24.91 -13.43
CA LEU A 243 2.28 23.66 -13.24
C LEU A 243 1.25 23.37 -14.34
N SER A 244 0.90 24.34 -15.20
CA SER A 244 0.01 24.11 -16.34
C SER A 244 0.75 23.78 -17.64
N HIS A 245 2.05 24.08 -17.75
CA HIS A 245 2.82 23.90 -18.98
C HIS A 245 4.09 23.04 -18.81
N PHE A 246 4.38 22.53 -17.60
CA PHE A 246 5.64 21.82 -17.34
C PHE A 246 5.86 20.59 -18.22
N THR A 247 4.79 19.96 -18.70
CA THR A 247 4.86 18.79 -19.59
C THR A 247 5.38 19.13 -20.99
N GLU A 248 5.43 20.41 -21.34
CA GLU A 248 5.98 20.92 -22.60
C GLU A 248 7.50 21.20 -22.49
N LEU A 249 8.06 21.15 -21.28
CA LEU A 249 9.49 21.34 -21.05
C LEU A 249 10.26 20.04 -21.35
N GLU A 250 11.51 20.17 -21.73
CA GLU A 250 12.45 19.06 -21.63
C GLU A 250 12.67 18.71 -20.14
N ARG A 251 12.79 17.41 -19.83
CA ARG A 251 12.96 16.92 -18.44
C ARG A 251 14.15 17.61 -17.73
N SER A 252 15.28 17.73 -18.43
CA SER A 252 16.50 18.44 -18.00
C SER A 252 16.29 19.92 -17.66
N SER A 253 15.28 20.56 -18.24
CA SER A 253 14.96 21.98 -18.03
C SER A 253 13.99 22.22 -16.87
N PHE A 254 13.35 21.18 -16.34
CA PHE A 254 12.32 21.29 -15.31
C PHE A 254 12.85 21.91 -14.01
N THR A 255 13.93 21.36 -13.44
CA THR A 255 14.51 21.86 -12.18
C THR A 255 15.17 23.23 -12.31
N PRO A 256 15.88 23.56 -13.41
CA PRO A 256 16.31 24.94 -13.69
C PRO A 256 15.16 25.96 -13.68
N GLU A 257 13.99 25.64 -14.24
CA GLU A 257 12.81 26.51 -14.18
C GLU A 257 12.25 26.64 -12.75
N ILE A 258 12.22 25.55 -11.97
CA ILE A 258 11.87 25.60 -10.54
C ILE A 258 12.80 26.55 -9.79
N LYS A 259 14.11 26.50 -10.05
CA LYS A 259 15.09 27.37 -9.40
C LYS A 259 14.82 28.84 -9.72
N LYS A 260 14.51 29.19 -10.96
CA LYS A 260 14.13 30.57 -11.35
C LYS A 260 12.90 31.07 -10.57
N ILE A 261 11.92 30.21 -10.32
CA ILE A 261 10.73 30.56 -9.53
C ILE A 261 11.09 30.68 -8.05
N ALA A 262 11.89 29.76 -7.51
CA ALA A 262 12.38 29.79 -6.14
C ALA A 262 13.16 31.08 -5.84
N ASP A 263 14.02 31.54 -6.77
CA ASP A 263 14.77 32.79 -6.64
C ASP A 263 13.83 34.01 -6.56
N LYS A 264 12.77 34.03 -7.39
CA LYS A 264 11.72 35.07 -7.32
C LYS A 264 10.97 35.06 -6.00
N ILE A 265 10.70 33.88 -5.44
CA ILE A 265 10.08 33.73 -4.12
C ILE A 265 11.04 34.27 -3.04
N CYS A 266 12.30 33.84 -3.04
CA CYS A 266 13.31 34.31 -2.08
C CYS A 266 13.44 35.83 -2.11
N HIS A 267 13.52 36.42 -3.31
CA HIS A 267 13.56 37.87 -3.49
C HIS A 267 12.28 38.56 -2.97
N SER A 268 11.09 38.07 -3.36
CA SER A 268 9.80 38.66 -2.97
C SER A 268 9.57 38.64 -1.46
N TYR A 269 10.08 37.62 -0.77
CA TYR A 269 9.91 37.42 0.66
C TYR A 269 11.11 37.91 1.49
N LYS A 270 12.15 38.44 0.85
CA LYS A 270 13.40 38.93 1.47
C LYS A 270 14.13 37.83 2.26
N ILE A 271 14.33 36.69 1.62
CA ILE A 271 15.14 35.56 2.09
C ILE A 271 16.51 35.69 1.42
N SER A 272 17.56 35.95 2.20
CA SER A 272 18.89 36.26 1.66
C SER A 272 20.04 35.43 2.24
N ASN A 273 19.84 34.77 3.39
CA ASN A 273 20.85 33.88 3.97
C ASN A 273 20.95 32.58 3.15
N SER A 274 22.17 32.11 2.88
CA SER A 274 22.39 30.93 2.02
C SER A 274 21.70 29.65 2.52
N PHE A 275 21.70 29.39 3.83
CA PHE A 275 20.98 28.25 4.43
C PHE A 275 19.47 28.43 4.35
N GLN A 276 18.97 29.65 4.57
CA GLN A 276 17.55 29.95 4.40
C GLN A 276 17.10 29.76 2.95
N THR A 277 17.89 30.22 1.98
CA THR A 277 17.64 30.03 0.55
C THR A 277 17.68 28.54 0.18
N SER A 278 18.63 27.78 0.74
CA SER A 278 18.70 26.32 0.53
C SER A 278 17.45 25.62 1.08
N CYS A 279 17.03 25.93 2.31
CA CYS A 279 15.81 25.40 2.90
C CYS A 279 14.57 25.78 2.07
N ALA A 280 14.45 27.05 1.68
CA ALA A 280 13.35 27.53 0.85
C ALA A 280 13.29 26.78 -0.50
N PHE A 281 14.45 26.54 -1.11
CA PHE A 281 14.54 25.79 -2.35
C PHE A 281 14.13 24.32 -2.18
N ILE A 282 14.61 23.62 -1.14
CA ILE A 282 14.22 22.22 -0.88
C ILE A 282 12.71 22.09 -0.66
N LEU A 283 12.15 22.93 0.22
CA LEU A 283 10.72 22.94 0.50
C LEU A 283 9.89 23.23 -0.75
N PHE A 284 10.35 24.17 -1.58
CA PHE A 284 9.71 24.53 -2.84
C PHE A 284 9.83 23.43 -3.90
N ASN A 285 10.99 22.79 -4.00
CA ASN A 285 11.25 21.69 -4.91
C ASN A 285 10.29 20.53 -4.60
N ARG A 286 10.23 20.09 -3.33
CA ARG A 286 9.27 19.08 -2.86
C ARG A 286 7.82 19.45 -3.16
N PHE A 287 7.45 20.72 -2.97
CA PHE A 287 6.10 21.21 -3.28
C PHE A 287 5.80 21.06 -4.78
N ILE A 288 6.68 21.56 -5.66
CA ILE A 288 6.45 21.53 -7.10
C ILE A 288 6.43 20.10 -7.64
N PHE A 289 7.40 19.26 -7.25
CA PHE A 289 7.42 17.86 -7.69
C PHE A 289 6.17 17.11 -7.25
N ALA A 290 5.71 17.27 -6.01
CA ALA A 290 4.47 16.63 -5.56
C ALA A 290 3.24 17.08 -6.37
N GLN A 291 3.13 18.38 -6.65
CA GLN A 291 2.02 18.93 -7.45
C GLN A 291 2.09 18.47 -8.92
N ALA A 292 3.26 18.54 -9.54
CA ALA A 292 3.48 18.14 -10.92
C ALA A 292 3.27 16.63 -11.12
N PHE A 293 3.81 15.80 -10.22
CA PHE A 293 3.64 14.35 -10.23
C PHE A 293 2.16 13.96 -10.16
N SER A 294 1.36 14.68 -9.36
CA SER A 294 -0.09 14.45 -9.27
C SER A 294 -0.86 14.79 -10.55
N LYS A 295 -0.30 15.64 -11.42
CA LYS A 295 -0.90 16.05 -12.70
C LYS A 295 -0.47 15.14 -13.87
N SER A 296 0.80 14.77 -13.93
CA SER A 296 1.33 13.89 -14.98
C SER A 296 2.51 13.09 -14.46
N ASN A 297 2.27 11.86 -14.01
CA ASN A 297 3.32 10.93 -13.61
C ASN A 297 4.13 10.41 -14.81
N LEU A 298 3.49 10.26 -15.98
CA LEU A 298 4.13 9.79 -17.22
C LEU A 298 5.22 10.74 -17.74
N TYR A 299 5.13 12.03 -17.43
CA TYR A 299 6.21 12.98 -17.73
C TYR A 299 7.51 12.64 -16.98
N PHE A 300 7.39 12.15 -15.75
CA PHE A 300 8.54 11.81 -14.91
C PHE A 300 9.05 10.39 -15.18
N TYR A 301 8.16 9.46 -15.53
CA TYR A 301 8.47 8.06 -15.78
C TYR A 301 7.83 7.58 -17.10
N PRO A 302 8.43 7.92 -18.25
CA PRO A 302 7.87 7.60 -19.57
C PRO A 302 8.03 6.13 -19.96
N ASN A 303 9.06 5.44 -19.44
CA ASN A 303 9.37 4.04 -19.74
C ASN A 303 9.09 3.19 -18.49
N GLN A 304 8.51 1.99 -18.67
CA GLN A 304 8.19 1.06 -17.57
C GLN A 304 8.94 -0.28 -17.66
N ASN A 305 10.06 -0.31 -18.38
CA ASN A 305 10.81 -1.54 -18.60
C ASN A 305 11.85 -1.73 -17.50
N ASN A 306 11.46 -2.36 -16.39
CA ASN A 306 12.40 -2.88 -15.42
C ASN A 306 12.85 -4.30 -15.80
N THR A 307 14.16 -4.46 -15.93
CA THR A 307 14.77 -5.74 -16.31
C THR A 307 15.76 -6.25 -15.27
N LEU A 308 16.39 -5.36 -14.49
CA LEU A 308 17.44 -5.72 -13.54
C LEU A 308 16.97 -6.73 -12.49
N MET A 309 15.78 -6.53 -11.91
CA MET A 309 15.29 -7.38 -10.81
C MET A 309 15.00 -8.82 -11.25
N LYS A 310 14.83 -9.08 -12.55
CA LYS A 310 14.65 -10.46 -13.06
C LYS A 310 15.89 -11.31 -12.82
N TYR A 311 17.07 -10.69 -12.82
CA TYR A 311 18.35 -11.37 -12.76
C TYR A 311 19.03 -11.28 -11.38
N ALA A 312 18.55 -10.42 -10.48
CA ALA A 312 19.18 -10.17 -9.19
C ALA A 312 19.46 -11.43 -8.36
N SER A 313 18.53 -12.40 -8.35
CA SER A 313 18.68 -13.67 -7.61
C SER A 313 19.65 -14.69 -8.24
N SER A 314 20.18 -14.38 -9.43
CA SER A 314 21.07 -15.27 -10.19
C SER A 314 22.53 -14.81 -10.21
N ILE A 315 22.82 -13.61 -9.69
CA ILE A 315 24.17 -13.03 -9.71
C ILE A 315 25.02 -13.66 -8.59
N PRO A 316 26.14 -14.33 -8.94
CA PRO A 316 27.02 -14.94 -7.94
C PRO A 316 27.93 -13.90 -7.28
N CYS A 317 28.47 -14.21 -6.10
CA CYS A 317 29.44 -13.36 -5.39
C CYS A 317 30.67 -13.02 -6.23
N SER A 318 31.14 -13.95 -7.05
CA SER A 318 32.29 -13.76 -7.95
C SER A 318 32.04 -12.80 -9.12
N TYR A 319 30.79 -12.38 -9.36
CA TYR A 319 30.48 -11.48 -10.48
C TYR A 319 30.94 -10.05 -10.23
N LEU A 320 30.90 -9.59 -8.97
CA LEU A 320 31.38 -8.28 -8.57
C LEU A 320 32.74 -8.43 -7.88
N ASP A 321 33.69 -7.55 -8.19
CA ASP A 321 35.03 -7.50 -7.58
C ASP A 321 35.00 -6.94 -6.14
N ILE A 322 34.09 -7.45 -5.30
CA ILE A 322 34.01 -7.10 -3.88
C ILE A 322 35.00 -8.01 -3.12
N PRO A 323 35.96 -7.44 -2.35
CA PRO A 323 36.89 -8.23 -1.57
C PRO A 323 36.18 -9.19 -0.61
N SER A 324 36.61 -10.45 -0.58
CA SER A 324 35.91 -11.52 0.16
C SER A 324 35.81 -11.25 1.65
N GLU A 325 36.78 -10.53 2.23
CA GLU A 325 36.76 -10.09 3.63
C GLU A 325 35.58 -9.16 3.97
N LEU A 326 34.94 -8.54 2.97
CA LEU A 326 33.77 -7.68 3.15
C LEU A 326 32.43 -8.43 3.03
N LEU A 327 32.44 -9.65 2.49
CA LEU A 327 31.22 -10.46 2.28
C LEU A 327 31.01 -11.52 3.38
N GLY A 328 32.03 -11.80 4.18
CA GLY A 328 32.01 -12.86 5.18
C GLY A 328 32.23 -14.24 4.56
N PRO A 329 32.01 -15.34 5.29
CA PRO A 329 32.18 -16.70 4.75
C PRO A 329 31.15 -17.01 3.65
N HIS A 330 31.63 -17.34 2.46
CA HIS A 330 30.82 -17.70 1.28
C HIS A 330 31.66 -18.50 0.27
N ASP A 331 30.97 -19.19 -0.64
CA ASP A 331 31.56 -19.75 -1.85
C ASP A 331 31.44 -18.74 -3.03
N PRO A 332 32.38 -18.70 -3.99
CA PRO A 332 32.32 -17.76 -5.12
C PRO A 332 31.06 -17.85 -6.00
N ASN A 333 30.37 -19.01 -5.96
CA ASN A 333 29.14 -19.27 -6.71
C ASN A 333 27.87 -19.03 -5.88
N ASP A 334 28.00 -18.70 -4.58
CA ASP A 334 26.85 -18.32 -3.77
C ASP A 334 26.19 -17.07 -4.34
N LYS A 335 24.88 -16.96 -4.16
CA LYS A 335 24.10 -15.81 -4.61
C LYS A 335 24.51 -14.58 -3.82
N LEU A 336 24.90 -13.51 -4.50
CA LEU A 336 25.36 -12.28 -3.88
C LEU A 336 24.34 -11.71 -2.89
N VAL A 337 23.06 -11.70 -3.28
CA VAL A 337 21.97 -11.19 -2.43
C VAL A 337 21.80 -11.98 -1.13
N ASP A 338 22.02 -13.30 -1.16
CA ASP A 338 21.90 -14.16 0.02
C ASP A 338 23.06 -13.93 0.99
N ILE A 339 24.25 -13.60 0.47
CA ILE A 339 25.44 -13.29 1.27
C ILE A 339 25.36 -11.90 1.89
N LEU A 340 25.06 -10.87 1.08
CA LEU A 340 24.90 -9.50 1.57
C LEU A 340 23.75 -9.38 2.57
N GLY A 341 22.65 -10.13 2.36
CA GLY A 341 21.49 -10.16 3.25
C GLY A 341 21.77 -10.66 4.67
N LYS A 342 22.97 -11.19 4.96
CA LYS A 342 23.40 -11.58 6.32
C LYS A 342 23.91 -10.38 7.14
N ASN A 343 24.24 -9.26 6.50
CA ASN A 343 24.76 -8.06 7.17
C ASN A 343 23.67 -6.98 7.30
N GLU A 344 23.40 -6.55 8.54
CA GLU A 344 22.36 -5.55 8.83
C GLU A 344 22.59 -4.19 8.14
N PHE A 345 23.85 -3.79 7.92
CA PHE A 345 24.17 -2.52 7.28
C PHE A 345 23.98 -2.57 5.76
N TYR A 346 24.26 -3.71 5.13
CA TYR A 346 23.95 -3.91 3.71
C TYR A 346 22.44 -4.01 3.48
N LEU A 347 21.70 -4.64 4.41
CA LEU A 347 20.25 -4.58 4.42
C LEU A 347 19.72 -3.15 4.58
N GLU A 348 20.35 -2.34 5.44
CA GLU A 348 19.98 -0.92 5.60
C GLU A 348 20.27 -0.12 4.32
N ALA A 349 21.42 -0.36 3.67
CA ALA A 349 21.72 0.24 2.38
C ALA A 349 20.67 -0.12 1.33
N ALA A 350 20.27 -1.39 1.27
CA ALA A 350 19.21 -1.86 0.39
C ALA A 350 17.85 -1.19 0.69
N ARG A 351 17.53 -0.93 1.97
CA ARG A 351 16.32 -0.16 2.35
C ARG A 351 16.38 1.28 1.87
N HIS A 352 17.52 1.94 1.99
CA HIS A 352 17.70 3.29 1.48
C HIS A 352 17.54 3.37 -0.05
N VAL A 353 18.09 2.40 -0.81
CA VAL A 353 17.80 2.29 -2.25
C VAL A 353 16.30 2.14 -2.48
N TRP A 354 15.62 1.35 -1.66
CA TRP A 354 14.18 1.19 -1.79
C TRP A 354 13.39 2.48 -1.48
N PHE A 355 13.78 3.23 -0.45
CA PHE A 355 13.18 4.52 -0.12
C PHE A 355 13.43 5.60 -1.18
N ALA A 356 14.58 5.57 -1.86
CA ALA A 356 14.82 6.42 -3.03
C ALA A 356 13.74 6.19 -4.10
N CYS A 357 13.35 4.94 -4.35
CA CYS A 357 12.32 4.59 -5.33
C CYS A 357 10.90 5.05 -4.94
N LEU A 358 10.66 5.35 -3.66
CA LEU A 358 9.38 5.88 -3.17
C LEU A 358 9.32 7.41 -3.15
N SER A 359 10.48 8.06 -3.30
CA SER A 359 10.57 9.50 -3.30
C SER A 359 10.02 10.08 -4.61
N VAL A 360 9.50 11.31 -4.56
CA VAL A 360 8.89 11.98 -5.74
C VAL A 360 9.70 13.18 -6.23
N ASN A 361 10.82 13.48 -5.59
CA ASN A 361 11.69 14.60 -5.93
C ASN A 361 13.16 14.16 -5.87
N PRO A 362 14.03 14.77 -6.70
CA PRO A 362 15.40 14.31 -6.86
C PRO A 362 16.28 14.54 -5.63
N ILE A 363 15.96 15.55 -4.80
CA ILE A 363 16.75 15.90 -3.61
C ILE A 363 16.60 14.85 -2.51
N ASP A 364 15.41 14.28 -2.34
CA ASP A 364 15.19 13.23 -1.36
C ASP A 364 15.73 11.89 -1.87
N MET A 365 15.55 11.61 -3.16
CA MET A 365 16.14 10.43 -3.80
C MET A 365 17.66 10.37 -3.64
N ILE A 366 18.36 11.46 -3.99
CA ILE A 366 19.83 11.50 -3.92
C ILE A 366 20.35 11.41 -2.49
N TYR A 367 19.58 11.93 -1.52
CA TYR A 367 19.88 11.78 -0.10
C TYR A 367 19.79 10.31 0.32
N GLU A 368 18.72 9.61 -0.04
CA GLU A 368 18.57 8.18 0.27
C GLU A 368 19.69 7.35 -0.39
N LEU A 369 20.04 7.62 -1.65
CA LEU A 369 21.15 6.92 -2.30
C LEU A 369 22.52 7.22 -1.65
N HIS A 370 22.72 8.44 -1.15
CA HIS A 370 23.89 8.78 -0.35
C HIS A 370 23.93 7.98 0.96
N GLU A 371 22.82 7.91 1.70
CA GLU A 371 22.74 7.13 2.94
C GLU A 371 22.91 5.62 2.69
N ALA A 372 22.53 5.13 1.51
CA ALA A 372 22.83 3.77 1.09
C ALA A 372 24.35 3.52 0.99
N MET A 373 25.08 4.44 0.36
CA MET A 373 26.55 4.37 0.25
C MET A 373 27.22 4.45 1.63
N VAL A 374 26.75 5.34 2.50
CA VAL A 374 27.23 5.46 3.89
C VAL A 374 26.97 4.17 4.68
N SER A 375 25.82 3.54 4.48
CA SER A 375 25.49 2.26 5.13
C SER A 375 26.35 1.11 4.63
N ASN A 376 26.64 1.06 3.33
CA ASN A 376 27.61 0.12 2.77
C ASN A 376 29.01 0.30 3.35
N GLU A 377 29.47 1.54 3.48
CA GLU A 377 30.75 1.84 4.11
C GLU A 377 30.79 1.29 5.54
N LYS A 378 29.79 1.61 6.37
CA LYS A 378 29.65 1.08 7.75
C LYS A 378 29.65 -0.45 7.79
N GLY A 379 28.96 -1.10 6.86
CA GLY A 379 28.95 -2.55 6.71
C GLY A 379 30.35 -3.10 6.45
N ALA A 380 31.10 -2.48 5.53
CA ALA A 380 32.48 -2.85 5.25
C ALA A 380 33.41 -2.64 6.47
N LEU A 381 33.28 -1.52 7.20
CA LEU A 381 34.07 -1.29 8.43
C LEU A 381 33.83 -2.40 9.47
N LYS A 382 32.56 -2.77 9.66
CA LYS A 382 32.16 -3.82 10.60
C LYS A 382 32.76 -5.17 10.22
N MET A 383 32.76 -5.52 8.94
CA MET A 383 33.32 -6.79 8.45
C MET A 383 34.84 -6.87 8.65
N LEU A 384 35.53 -5.74 8.51
CA LEU A 384 36.97 -5.63 8.79
C LEU A 384 37.30 -5.58 10.29
N GLY A 385 36.31 -5.44 11.17
CA GLY A 385 36.51 -5.39 12.62
C GLY A 385 37.26 -4.13 13.09
N VAL A 386 37.09 -3.01 12.38
CA VAL A 386 37.82 -1.76 12.63
C VAL A 386 36.85 -0.58 12.71
N GLU A 387 37.02 0.29 13.72
CA GLU A 387 36.12 1.43 13.97
C GLU A 387 36.38 2.64 13.05
N LYS A 388 37.60 2.74 12.50
CA LYS A 388 38.03 3.75 11.53
C LYS A 388 38.94 3.08 10.52
N VAL A 389 38.64 3.19 9.23
CA VAL A 389 39.16 2.30 8.19
C VAL A 389 39.40 3.13 6.93
N PRO A 390 40.41 2.80 6.10
CA PRO A 390 40.90 3.66 5.04
C PRO A 390 39.86 3.93 3.95
N MET A 391 40.15 4.96 3.15
CA MET A 391 39.43 5.25 1.92
C MET A 391 39.40 3.97 1.05
N PHE A 392 38.21 3.38 0.89
CA PHE A 392 38.02 2.21 0.05
C PHE A 392 38.27 2.57 -1.41
N ALA A 393 38.76 1.59 -2.20
CA ALA A 393 38.83 1.74 -3.64
C ALA A 393 37.44 1.97 -4.24
N PHE A 394 37.39 2.65 -5.39
CA PHE A 394 36.12 2.94 -6.05
C PHE A 394 35.40 1.65 -6.45
N GLU A 395 36.14 0.67 -6.95
CA GLU A 395 35.63 -0.64 -7.36
C GLU A 395 34.89 -1.34 -6.21
N THR A 396 35.43 -1.23 -4.99
CA THR A 396 34.81 -1.80 -3.79
C THR A 396 33.53 -1.08 -3.40
N THR A 397 33.55 0.26 -3.36
CA THR A 397 32.37 1.05 -2.98
C THR A 397 31.27 0.94 -4.03
N PHE A 398 31.64 0.94 -5.31
CA PHE A 398 30.75 0.73 -6.43
C PHE A 398 30.15 -0.68 -6.43
N GLY A 399 30.97 -1.73 -6.23
CA GLY A 399 30.50 -3.11 -6.13
C GLY A 399 29.49 -3.31 -4.99
N LEU A 400 29.77 -2.77 -3.80
CA LEU A 400 28.81 -2.80 -2.69
C LEU A 400 27.54 -2.02 -2.99
N TYR A 401 27.63 -0.90 -3.72
CA TYR A 401 26.46 -0.12 -4.13
C TYR A 401 25.59 -0.89 -5.15
N ILE A 402 26.17 -1.54 -6.14
CA ILE A 402 25.46 -2.48 -7.03
C ILE A 402 24.83 -3.61 -6.21
N GLY A 403 25.56 -4.18 -5.27
CA GLY A 403 25.05 -5.18 -4.34
C GLY A 403 23.82 -4.72 -3.56
N ALA A 404 23.82 -3.48 -3.05
CA ALA A 404 22.67 -2.89 -2.36
C ALA A 404 21.46 -2.69 -3.29
N ILE A 405 21.68 -2.30 -4.55
CA ILE A 405 20.62 -2.19 -5.56
C ILE A 405 19.97 -3.56 -5.79
N LEU A 406 20.77 -4.59 -6.02
CA LEU A 406 20.28 -5.95 -6.24
C LEU A 406 19.55 -6.52 -5.01
N LEU A 407 20.11 -6.29 -3.82
CA LEU A 407 19.54 -6.73 -2.55
C LEU A 407 18.22 -6.01 -2.21
N SER A 408 18.03 -4.77 -2.67
CA SER A 408 16.83 -3.98 -2.40
C SER A 408 15.55 -4.59 -2.95
N GLY A 409 15.64 -5.37 -4.03
CA GLY A 409 14.46 -5.86 -4.75
C GLY A 409 13.61 -4.74 -5.36
N ALA A 410 14.13 -3.52 -5.47
CA ALA A 410 13.40 -2.35 -5.96
C ALA A 410 13.03 -2.53 -7.45
N PRO A 411 11.73 -2.59 -7.81
CA PRO A 411 11.28 -2.90 -9.15
C PRO A 411 11.37 -1.74 -10.15
N ASN A 412 12.13 -0.69 -9.90
CA ASN A 412 12.22 0.45 -10.83
C ASN A 412 13.50 1.28 -10.62
N PHE A 413 14.62 0.65 -10.27
CA PHE A 413 15.86 1.38 -10.03
C PHE A 413 16.35 2.14 -11.28
N GLU A 414 16.23 1.54 -12.46
CA GLU A 414 16.61 2.14 -13.74
C GLU A 414 15.86 3.46 -13.98
N GLU A 415 14.54 3.45 -13.75
CA GLU A 415 13.69 4.64 -13.86
C GLU A 415 14.07 5.73 -12.84
N VAL A 416 14.44 5.34 -11.62
CA VAL A 416 14.87 6.26 -10.57
C VAL A 416 16.20 6.92 -10.93
N ALA A 417 17.14 6.14 -11.48
CA ALA A 417 18.42 6.66 -11.94
C ALA A 417 18.23 7.65 -13.11
N ASP A 418 17.41 7.31 -14.12
CA ASP A 418 17.06 8.22 -15.22
C ASP A 418 16.39 9.51 -14.71
N PHE A 419 15.44 9.37 -13.79
CA PHE A 419 14.79 10.52 -13.16
C PHE A 419 15.81 11.41 -12.44
N LEU A 420 16.74 10.83 -11.67
CA LEU A 420 17.77 11.60 -10.98
C LEU A 420 18.69 12.34 -11.96
N ILE A 421 19.10 11.69 -13.05
CA ILE A 421 19.96 12.29 -14.07
C ILE A 421 19.26 13.48 -14.73
N ASP A 422 17.98 13.34 -15.07
CA ASP A 422 17.22 14.38 -15.75
C ASP A 422 16.81 15.54 -14.83
N PHE A 423 16.48 15.26 -13.57
CA PHE A 423 15.84 16.24 -12.69
C PHE A 423 16.77 16.84 -11.62
N THR A 424 18.00 16.36 -11.47
CA THR A 424 18.94 16.96 -10.50
C THR A 424 19.64 18.18 -11.10
N SER A 425 19.58 19.33 -10.42
CA SER A 425 20.29 20.53 -10.84
C SER A 425 21.75 20.53 -10.40
N SER A 426 22.61 21.25 -11.14
CA SER A 426 23.97 21.60 -10.70
C SER A 426 23.98 22.39 -9.37
N GLY A 427 25.05 22.25 -8.59
CA GLY A 427 25.25 23.01 -7.35
C GLY A 427 24.67 22.35 -6.10
N ILE A 428 24.58 21.01 -6.12
CA ILE A 428 24.33 20.18 -4.94
C ILE A 428 25.65 20.00 -4.13
N SER A 429 25.58 19.39 -2.95
CA SER A 429 26.79 19.12 -2.15
C SER A 429 27.68 18.09 -2.84
N SER A 430 28.98 18.10 -2.54
CA SER A 430 29.96 17.14 -3.09
C SER A 430 29.56 15.69 -2.90
N GLU A 431 28.96 15.37 -1.74
CA GLU A 431 28.48 14.05 -1.39
C GLU A 431 27.30 13.62 -2.27
N PHE A 432 26.41 14.54 -2.59
CA PHE A 432 25.33 14.30 -3.53
C PHE A 432 25.86 14.22 -4.97
N GLU A 433 26.82 15.06 -5.39
CA GLU A 433 27.45 14.93 -6.71
C GLU A 433 28.11 13.56 -6.90
N PHE A 434 28.77 13.06 -5.85
CA PHE A 434 29.33 11.71 -5.82
C PHE A 434 28.23 10.65 -5.94
N ALA A 435 27.15 10.76 -5.17
CA ALA A 435 26.03 9.82 -5.23
C ALA A 435 25.37 9.81 -6.62
N LEU A 436 25.13 10.97 -7.23
CA LEU A 436 24.57 11.10 -8.58
C LEU A 436 25.48 10.47 -9.63
N THR A 437 26.79 10.76 -9.56
CA THR A 437 27.76 10.23 -10.52
C THR A 437 27.87 8.72 -10.41
N THR A 438 27.87 8.19 -9.19
CA THR A 438 27.88 6.74 -8.92
C THR A 438 26.59 6.08 -9.41
N THR A 439 25.43 6.73 -9.22
CA THR A 439 24.13 6.25 -9.74
C THR A 439 24.11 6.19 -11.27
N LYS A 440 24.66 7.22 -11.93
CA LYS A 440 24.81 7.27 -13.38
C LYS A 440 25.75 6.18 -13.91
N ALA A 441 26.82 5.87 -13.18
CA ALA A 441 27.69 4.74 -13.53
C ALA A 441 26.97 3.40 -13.29
N ALA A 442 26.17 3.30 -12.23
CA ALA A 442 25.45 2.09 -11.85
C ALA A 442 24.40 1.68 -12.89
N ILE A 443 23.61 2.62 -13.41
CA ILE A 443 22.62 2.29 -14.45
C ILE A 443 23.28 1.72 -15.72
N ASN A 444 24.34 2.36 -16.22
CA ASN A 444 25.10 1.89 -17.39
C ASN A 444 25.73 0.49 -17.15
N TYR A 445 26.22 0.26 -15.92
CA TYR A 445 26.78 -1.03 -15.54
C TYR A 445 25.70 -2.11 -15.48
N CYS A 446 24.55 -1.82 -14.89
CA CYS A 446 23.41 -2.72 -14.80
C CYS A 446 22.90 -3.13 -16.19
N GLU A 447 22.80 -2.20 -17.14
CA GLU A 447 22.44 -2.49 -18.53
C GLU A 447 23.43 -3.46 -19.18
N SER A 448 24.73 -3.17 -19.06
CA SER A 448 25.80 -4.03 -19.59
C SER A 448 25.80 -5.42 -18.96
N MET A 449 25.53 -5.49 -17.66
CA MET A 449 25.42 -6.74 -16.91
C MET A 449 24.25 -7.61 -17.40
N ILE A 450 23.08 -7.00 -17.63
CA ILE A 450 21.90 -7.71 -18.14
C ILE A 450 22.19 -8.28 -19.52
N GLU A 451 22.79 -7.50 -20.43
CA GLU A 451 23.15 -7.99 -21.76
C GLU A 451 24.10 -9.20 -21.71
N ASN A 452 25.06 -9.21 -20.78
CA ASN A 452 26.00 -10.31 -20.62
C ASN A 452 25.30 -11.57 -20.10
N ILE A 453 24.44 -11.44 -19.10
CA ILE A 453 23.65 -12.56 -18.55
C ILE A 453 22.75 -13.15 -19.64
N GLU A 454 22.09 -12.33 -20.45
CA GLU A 454 21.23 -12.79 -21.54
C GLU A 454 22.01 -13.53 -22.62
N LYS A 455 23.21 -13.05 -22.99
CA LYS A 455 24.11 -13.74 -23.93
C LYS A 455 24.55 -15.11 -23.38
N ASP A 456 24.91 -15.17 -22.10
CA ASP A 456 25.33 -16.43 -21.46
C ASP A 456 24.19 -17.46 -21.37
N LEU A 457 22.95 -17.00 -21.17
CA LEU A 457 21.77 -17.86 -21.18
C LEU A 457 21.42 -18.34 -22.60
N ALA A 458 21.61 -17.52 -23.63
CA ALA A 458 21.34 -17.90 -25.01
C ALA A 458 22.35 -18.92 -25.58
N ASN A 459 23.55 -18.99 -25.00
CA ASN A 459 24.61 -19.92 -25.41
C ASN A 459 24.54 -21.28 -24.70
N LYS A 460 23.62 -21.47 -23.75
CA LYS A 460 23.36 -22.74 -23.07
C LYS A 460 22.12 -23.41 -23.65
#